data_AF-A0A5K0X5H9-F1
#
_entry.id   AF-A0A5K0X5H9-F1
#
_cell.length_a   1.000
_cell.length_b   1.000
_cell.length_c   1.000
_cell.angle_alpha   90.00
_cell.angle_beta   90.00
_cell.angle_gamma   90.00
#
_symmetry.space_group_name_H-M   'P 1'
#
loop_
_entity.id
_entity.type
_entity.pdbx_description
1 polymer ?
#
loop_
_entity_poly.entity_id
_entity_poly.type
_entity_poly.pdbx_seq_one_letter_code
_entity_poly.pdbx_strand_id
1 'polypeptide(L)'
;VNFFLAWSLLLTHLQSLPPLSLARERLVQYLQDSTNPSIILDAVFQHIPLKSGSSLNLKKKETELPAEISRAAAAAKQAITSRSLLFAIKSLWPVGSVEMAALAGAIYGLLICVLPAYVRNWFTGIRDRSTLLSVESFTKSWCSVHLLSDEMSQ
;
A
#
# COMPACT_ATOMS: atom_id res chain seq x y z
N VAL A 1 -14.61 4.60 0.52
CA VAL A 1 -14.07 5.51 1.56
C VAL A 1 -14.08 4.88 2.95
N ASN A 2 -15.24 4.59 3.56
CA ASN A 2 -15.33 4.08 4.95
C ASN A 2 -14.47 2.84 5.22
N PHE A 3 -14.42 1.90 4.27
CA PHE A 3 -13.56 0.72 4.36
C PHE A 3 -12.07 1.07 4.53
N PHE A 4 -11.55 1.99 3.70
CA PHE A 4 -10.17 2.47 3.81
C PHE A 4 -9.91 3.25 5.09
N LEU A 5 -10.89 4.03 5.58
CA LEU A 5 -10.79 4.74 6.86
C LEU A 5 -10.72 3.77 8.05
N ALA A 6 -11.55 2.71 8.05
CA ALA A 6 -11.51 1.68 9.08
C ALA A 6 -10.14 0.98 9.12
N TRP A 7 -9.60 0.60 7.96
CA TRP A 7 -8.24 0.08 7.85
C TRP A 7 -7.18 1.09 8.31
N SER A 8 -7.36 2.37 8.00
CA SER A 8 -6.43 3.40 8.44
C SER A 8 -6.37 3.52 9.97
N LEU A 9 -7.53 3.48 10.63
CA LEU A 9 -7.63 3.50 12.08
C LEU A 9 -6.99 2.25 12.70
N LEU A 10 -7.28 1.07 12.15
CA LEU A 10 -6.70 -0.20 12.60
C LEU A 10 -5.18 -0.20 12.48
N LEU A 11 -4.63 0.21 11.34
CA LEU A 11 -3.19 0.26 11.11
C LEU A 11 -2.50 1.30 12.02
N THR A 12 -3.14 2.46 12.20
CA THR A 12 -2.65 3.49 13.13
C THR A 12 -2.62 2.95 14.58
N HIS A 13 -3.66 2.22 14.97
CA HIS A 13 -3.70 1.60 16.30
C HIS A 13 -2.61 0.54 16.46
N LEU A 14 -2.45 -0.35 15.49
CA LEU A 14 -1.38 -1.35 15.48
C LEU A 14 0.02 -0.74 15.58
N GLN A 15 0.24 0.43 14.98
CA GLN A 15 1.49 1.17 15.09
C GLN A 15 1.69 1.86 16.43
N SER A 16 0.61 2.28 17.09
CA SER A 16 0.68 2.89 18.43
C SER A 16 1.05 1.89 19.52
N LEU A 17 0.84 0.59 19.27
CA LEU A 17 1.18 -0.47 20.21
C LEU A 17 2.69 -0.75 20.21
N PRO A 18 3.32 -1.01 21.37
CA PRO A 18 4.72 -1.38 21.43
C PRO A 18 5.01 -2.63 20.56
N PRO A 19 6.13 -2.67 19.79
CA PRO A 19 6.42 -3.76 18.86
C PRO A 19 6.38 -5.16 19.46
N LEU A 20 6.83 -5.31 20.71
CA LEU A 20 6.92 -6.57 21.47
C LEU A 20 5.75 -6.78 22.44
N SER A 21 4.67 -5.99 22.32
CA SER A 21 3.50 -6.17 23.18
C SER A 21 2.65 -7.35 22.74
N LEU A 22 2.19 -8.14 23.71
CA LEU A 22 1.26 -9.26 23.48
C LEU A 22 -0.04 -8.80 22.79
N ALA A 23 -0.50 -7.58 23.07
CA ALA A 23 -1.67 -7.01 22.42
C ALA A 23 -1.46 -6.85 20.90
N ARG A 24 -0.29 -6.35 20.49
CA ARG A 24 0.07 -6.22 19.07
C ARG A 24 0.17 -7.58 18.40
N GLU A 25 0.85 -8.53 19.04
CA GLU A 25 0.99 -9.90 18.53
C GLU A 25 -0.37 -10.55 18.29
N ARG A 26 -1.28 -10.50 19.28
CA ARG A 26 -2.64 -11.06 19.17
C ARG A 26 -3.46 -10.42 18.05
N LEU A 27 -3.37 -9.10 17.88
CA LEU A 27 -4.08 -8.41 16.79
C LEU A 27 -3.53 -8.78 15.41
N VAL A 28 -2.21 -8.86 15.28
CA VAL A 28 -1.57 -9.28 14.02
C VAL A 28 -1.97 -10.71 13.68
N GLN A 29 -1.92 -11.62 14.65
CA GLN A 29 -2.33 -13.01 14.47
C GLN A 29 -3.82 -13.10 14.10
N TYR A 30 -4.70 -12.37 14.81
CA TYR A 30 -6.11 -12.33 14.48
C TYR A 30 -6.35 -11.88 13.03
N LEU A 31 -5.64 -10.86 12.56
CA LEU A 31 -5.77 -10.42 11.17
C LEU A 31 -5.30 -11.51 10.19
N GLN A 32 -4.18 -12.16 10.48
CA GLN A 32 -3.67 -13.25 9.64
C GLN A 32 -4.63 -14.45 9.56
N ASP A 33 -5.29 -14.78 10.68
CA ASP A 33 -6.15 -15.96 10.78
C ASP A 33 -7.58 -15.70 10.28
N SER A 34 -8.11 -14.49 10.49
CA SER A 34 -9.53 -14.20 10.28
C SER A 34 -9.85 -13.35 9.05
N THR A 35 -8.89 -12.59 8.53
CA THR A 35 -9.14 -11.69 7.39
C THR A 35 -8.38 -12.14 6.15
N ASN A 36 -9.12 -12.36 5.05
CA ASN A 36 -8.51 -12.66 3.76
C ASN A 36 -7.74 -11.43 3.24
N PRO A 37 -6.41 -11.54 3.04
CA PRO A 37 -5.57 -10.45 2.52
C PRO A 37 -6.05 -9.83 1.21
N SER A 38 -6.71 -10.62 0.36
CA SER A 38 -7.19 -10.17 -0.94
C SER A 38 -8.22 -9.04 -0.82
N ILE A 39 -9.04 -9.01 0.24
CA ILE A 39 -10.14 -8.04 0.36
C ILE A 39 -9.60 -6.60 0.39
N ILE A 40 -8.59 -6.34 1.22
CA ILE A 40 -8.00 -5.00 1.32
C ILE A 40 -6.98 -4.74 0.21
N LEU A 41 -6.13 -5.70 -0.11
CA LEU A 41 -5.04 -5.47 -1.07
C LEU A 41 -5.57 -5.37 -2.50
N ASP A 42 -6.55 -6.17 -2.91
CA ASP A 42 -7.18 -6.01 -4.22
C ASP A 42 -7.92 -4.68 -4.30
N ALA A 43 -8.62 -4.26 -3.24
CA ALA A 43 -9.30 -2.97 -3.20
C ALA A 43 -8.32 -1.79 -3.29
N VAL A 44 -7.17 -1.88 -2.62
CA VAL A 44 -6.07 -0.89 -2.74
C VAL A 44 -5.65 -0.79 -4.21
N PHE A 45 -5.37 -1.91 -4.87
CA PHE A 45 -4.87 -1.91 -6.24
C PHE A 45 -5.95 -1.65 -7.30
N GLN A 46 -7.24 -1.64 -6.94
CA GLN A 46 -8.29 -1.07 -7.79
C GLN A 46 -8.19 0.47 -7.90
N HIS A 47 -7.65 1.14 -6.89
CA HIS A 47 -7.47 2.60 -6.88
C HIS A 47 -6.08 3.05 -7.37
N ILE A 48 -5.16 2.11 -7.61
CA ILE A 48 -3.85 2.40 -8.19
C ILE A 48 -3.87 1.83 -9.61
N PRO A 49 -3.99 2.65 -10.66
CA PRO A 49 -4.15 2.16 -12.02
C PRO A 49 -2.82 1.61 -12.56
N LEU A 50 -2.45 0.41 -12.12
CA LEU A 50 -1.18 -0.25 -12.46
C LEU A 50 -1.08 -0.68 -13.93
N LYS A 51 -2.21 -0.76 -14.63
CA LYS A 51 -2.26 -1.09 -16.05
C LYS A 51 -2.08 0.19 -16.88
N SER A 52 -0.83 0.50 -17.23
CA SER A 52 -0.59 1.29 -18.44
C SER A 52 -1.09 0.46 -19.62
N GLY A 53 -1.97 1.05 -20.42
CA GLY A 53 -2.69 0.36 -21.48
C GLY A 53 -1.82 -0.47 -22.41
N SER A 54 -2.46 -1.48 -22.99
CA SER A 54 -2.05 -2.19 -24.19
C SER A 54 -1.58 -1.24 -25.31
N SER A 55 -0.30 -0.86 -25.31
CA SER A 55 0.37 -0.26 -26.47
C SER A 55 1.89 -0.29 -26.26
N LEU A 56 2.48 -1.48 -26.32
CA LEU A 56 3.94 -1.65 -26.53
C LEU A 56 4.37 -1.44 -27.99
N ASN A 57 3.55 -0.74 -28.77
CA ASN A 57 4.01 -0.05 -29.96
C ASN A 57 3.80 1.43 -29.69
N LEU A 58 4.85 2.14 -29.30
CA LEU A 58 5.21 3.48 -29.79
C LEU A 58 6.45 3.97 -29.05
N LYS A 59 7.48 4.20 -29.86
CA LYS A 59 8.74 4.91 -29.60
C LYS A 59 8.63 5.99 -28.51
N LYS A 60 9.66 6.03 -27.65
CA LYS A 60 10.20 7.21 -26.96
C LYS A 60 9.22 8.39 -26.87
N LYS A 61 8.43 8.43 -25.81
CA LYS A 61 7.99 9.69 -25.22
C LYS A 61 7.99 9.49 -23.72
N GLU A 62 8.61 10.43 -23.01
CA GLU A 62 8.51 10.58 -21.56
C GLU A 62 7.03 10.85 -21.25
N THR A 63 6.23 9.79 -21.18
CA THR A 63 4.83 9.90 -20.84
C THR A 63 4.79 9.99 -19.32
N GLU A 64 4.50 11.20 -18.82
CA GLU A 64 4.29 11.48 -17.41
C GLU A 64 3.41 10.38 -16.79
N LEU A 65 3.87 9.81 -15.66
CA LEU A 65 3.10 8.84 -14.90
C LEU A 65 1.71 9.43 -14.61
N PRO A 66 0.61 8.66 -14.80
CA PRO A 66 -0.72 9.10 -14.41
C PRO A 66 -0.72 9.68 -13.00
N ALA A 67 -1.44 10.78 -12.80
CA ALA A 67 -1.42 11.53 -11.55
C ALA A 67 -1.74 10.64 -10.34
N GLU A 68 -2.65 9.66 -10.52
CA GLU A 68 -3.01 8.66 -9.53
C GLU A 68 -1.82 7.78 -9.12
N ILE A 69 -1.04 7.26 -10.07
CA ILE A 69 0.12 6.40 -9.76
C ILE A 69 1.20 7.20 -9.07
N SER A 70 1.48 8.42 -9.57
CA SER A 70 2.47 9.31 -8.97
C SER A 70 2.09 9.66 -7.53
N ARG A 71 0.82 9.98 -7.28
CA ARG A 71 0.33 10.33 -5.94
C ARG A 71 0.26 9.13 -5.02
N ALA A 72 -0.15 7.96 -5.50
CA ALA A 72 -0.10 6.71 -4.74
C ALA A 72 1.34 6.34 -4.34
N ALA A 73 2.30 6.46 -5.26
CA ALA A 73 3.72 6.18 -4.99
C ALA A 73 4.31 7.15 -3.95
N ALA A 74 4.05 8.45 -4.11
CA ALA A 74 4.50 9.47 -3.16
C ALA A 74 3.90 9.25 -1.76
N ALA A 75 2.61 8.91 -1.69
CA ALA A 75 1.92 8.64 -0.44
C ALA A 75 2.40 7.33 0.21
N ALA A 76 2.63 6.26 -0.56
CA ALA A 76 3.21 5.02 -0.06
C ALA A 76 4.57 5.27 0.59
N LYS A 77 5.45 5.99 -0.12
CA LYS A 77 6.76 6.41 0.40
C LYS A 77 6.65 7.21 1.68
N GLN A 78 5.79 8.24 1.71
CA GLN A 78 5.60 9.06 2.89
C GLN A 78 5.05 8.25 4.07
N ALA A 79 4.13 7.32 3.85
CA ALA A 79 3.58 6.47 4.91
C ALA A 79 4.62 5.50 5.49
N ILE A 80 5.49 4.92 4.64
CA ILE A 80 6.60 4.05 5.07
C ILE A 80 7.58 4.85 5.95
N THR A 81 7.98 6.05 5.50
CA THR A 81 8.96 6.89 6.22
C THR A 81 8.39 7.47 7.51
N SER A 82 7.17 8.01 7.47
CA SER A 82 6.57 8.70 8.64
C SER A 82 5.82 7.77 9.59
N ARG A 83 5.59 6.51 9.19
CA ARG A 83 4.74 5.55 9.92
C ARG A 83 3.39 6.15 10.29
N SER A 84 2.75 6.80 9.32
CA SER A 84 1.49 7.51 9.52
C SER A 84 0.64 7.57 8.25
N LEU A 85 -0.68 7.54 8.42
CA LEU A 85 -1.67 7.77 7.36
C LEU A 85 -2.34 9.13 7.46
N LEU A 86 -2.05 9.91 8.50
CA LEU A 86 -2.77 11.14 8.83
C LEU A 86 -2.71 12.16 7.68
N PHE A 87 -1.59 12.24 6.97
CA PHE A 87 -1.43 13.16 5.84
C PHE A 87 -2.41 12.82 4.70
N ALA A 88 -2.57 11.53 4.37
CA ALA A 88 -3.44 11.08 3.29
C ALA A 88 -4.92 11.25 3.65
N ILE A 89 -5.28 11.02 4.92
CA ILE A 89 -6.64 11.24 5.42
C ILE A 89 -6.99 12.72 5.41
N LYS A 90 -6.07 13.61 5.82
CA LYS A 90 -6.29 15.07 5.80
C LYS A 90 -6.51 15.61 4.39
N SER A 91 -5.84 15.04 3.39
CA SER A 91 -6.00 15.42 1.99
C SER A 91 -7.12 14.68 1.27
N LEU A 92 -7.95 13.89 1.96
CA LEU A 92 -8.96 13.04 1.32
C LEU A 92 -10.16 13.84 0.77
N TRP A 93 -10.41 15.04 1.31
CA TRP A 93 -11.56 15.85 0.92
C TRP A 93 -11.14 17.00 -0.01
N PRO A 94 -11.87 17.24 -1.12
CA PRO A 94 -12.99 16.45 -1.64
C PRO A 94 -12.53 15.09 -2.18
N VAL A 95 -13.40 14.07 -2.07
CA VAL A 95 -13.05 12.70 -2.48
C VAL A 95 -12.98 12.60 -4.00
N GLY A 96 -11.76 12.51 -4.54
CA GLY A 96 -11.47 12.28 -5.96
C GLY A 96 -10.66 11.01 -6.22
N SER A 97 -10.40 10.70 -7.50
CA SER A 97 -9.61 9.53 -7.90
C SER A 97 -8.18 9.61 -7.39
N VAL A 98 -7.57 10.80 -7.47
CA VAL A 98 -6.20 11.06 -7.05
C VAL A 98 -6.05 10.98 -5.53
N GLU A 99 -7.02 11.54 -4.79
CA GLU A 99 -7.04 11.50 -3.32
C GLU A 99 -7.24 10.06 -2.83
N MET A 100 -8.12 9.30 -3.49
CA MET A 100 -8.29 7.86 -3.22
C MET A 100 -7.05 7.05 -3.56
N ALA A 101 -6.36 7.35 -4.67
CA ALA A 101 -5.10 6.70 -5.03
C ALA A 101 -4.00 7.01 -4.02
N ALA A 102 -3.91 8.25 -3.53
CA ALA A 102 -2.99 8.64 -2.47
C ALA A 102 -3.29 7.88 -1.16
N LEU A 103 -4.56 7.78 -0.74
CA LEU A 103 -4.94 7.02 0.44
C LEU A 103 -4.64 5.52 0.28
N ALA A 104 -4.95 4.93 -0.88
CA ALA A 104 -4.66 3.53 -1.18
C ALA A 104 -3.15 3.25 -1.15
N GLY A 105 -2.34 4.12 -1.77
CA GLY A 105 -0.88 4.04 -1.73
C GLY A 105 -0.33 4.13 -0.31
N ALA A 106 -0.80 5.09 0.49
CA ALA A 106 -0.40 5.23 1.89
C ALA A 106 -0.73 3.98 2.71
N ILE A 107 -1.94 3.43 2.55
CA ILE A 107 -2.37 2.20 3.22
C ILE A 107 -1.52 1.01 2.79
N TYR A 108 -1.22 0.87 1.51
CA TYR A 108 -0.33 -0.19 1.01
C TYR A 108 1.06 -0.11 1.65
N GLY A 109 1.66 1.09 1.63
CA GLY A 109 2.97 1.32 2.24
C GLY A 109 2.97 0.92 3.71
N LEU A 110 1.93 1.30 4.46
CA LEU A 110 1.81 0.94 5.86
C LEU A 110 1.54 -0.55 6.10
N LEU A 111 0.75 -1.20 5.23
CA LEU A 111 0.49 -2.64 5.30
C LEU A 111 1.78 -3.44 5.15
N ILE A 112 2.66 -3.06 4.21
CA ILE A 112 3.96 -3.76 4.06
C ILE A 112 4.81 -3.60 5.32
N CYS A 113 4.82 -2.41 5.92
CA CYS A 113 5.57 -2.12 7.13
C CYS A 113 5.03 -2.85 8.38
N VAL A 114 3.71 -2.91 8.55
CA VAL A 114 3.08 -3.39 9.79
C VAL A 114 2.73 -4.87 9.73
N LEU A 115 2.34 -5.36 8.55
CA LEU A 115 1.85 -6.72 8.30
C LEU A 115 2.57 -7.38 7.12
N PRO A 116 3.92 -7.51 7.14
CA PRO A 116 4.68 -8.00 5.99
C PRO A 116 4.29 -9.42 5.55
N ALA A 117 4.04 -10.33 6.50
CA ALA A 117 3.59 -11.69 6.19
C ALA A 117 2.20 -11.72 5.54
N TYR A 118 1.31 -10.82 5.96
CA TYR A 118 -0.04 -10.68 5.40
C TYR A 118 0.01 -10.26 3.92
N VAL A 119 0.84 -9.26 3.61
CA VAL A 119 1.06 -8.80 2.24
C VAL A 119 1.79 -9.86 1.40
N ARG A 120 2.75 -10.59 1.98
CA ARG A 120 3.45 -11.68 1.29
C ARG A 120 2.50 -12.80 0.88
N ASN A 121 1.61 -13.23 1.79
CA ASN A 121 0.62 -14.27 1.52
C ASN A 121 -0.31 -13.86 0.37
N TRP A 122 -0.77 -12.60 0.37
CA TRP A 122 -1.53 -12.06 -0.75
C TRP A 122 -0.74 -12.10 -2.06
N PHE A 123 0.50 -11.61 -2.05
CA PHE A 123 1.35 -11.54 -3.24
C PHE A 123 1.56 -12.92 -3.87
N THR A 124 1.77 -13.97 -3.06
CA THR A 124 1.88 -15.35 -3.53
C THR A 124 0.58 -15.93 -4.09
N GLY A 125 -0.56 -15.34 -3.73
CA GLY A 125 -1.89 -15.75 -4.19
C GLY A 125 -2.33 -15.11 -5.52
N ILE A 126 -1.59 -14.13 -6.06
CA ILE A 126 -1.93 -13.45 -7.31
C ILE A 126 -1.75 -14.41 -8.49
N ARG A 127 -2.86 -14.81 -9.12
CA ARG A 127 -2.86 -15.73 -10.27
C ARG A 127 -2.56 -15.04 -11.60
N ASP A 128 -3.03 -13.80 -11.76
CA ASP A 128 -2.81 -13.06 -12.99
C ASP A 128 -1.37 -12.54 -13.05
N ARG A 129 -0.58 -13.10 -13.96
CA ARG A 129 0.83 -12.75 -14.14
C ARG A 129 1.02 -11.26 -14.45
N SER A 130 0.10 -10.65 -15.19
CA SER A 130 0.22 -9.22 -15.54
C SER A 130 0.06 -8.32 -14.30
N THR A 131 -0.93 -8.64 -13.46
CA THR A 131 -1.16 -7.96 -12.18
C THR A 131 0.00 -8.18 -11.23
N LEU A 132 0.48 -9.42 -11.10
CA LEU A 132 1.63 -9.76 -10.26
C LEU A 132 2.85 -8.90 -10.63
N LEU A 133 3.23 -8.87 -11.91
CA LEU A 133 4.37 -8.08 -12.39
C LEU A 133 4.19 -6.58 -12.17
N SER A 134 2.97 -6.07 -12.32
CA SER A 134 2.71 -4.63 -12.15
C SER A 134 2.78 -4.22 -10.68
N VAL A 135 2.24 -5.04 -9.78
CA VAL A 135 2.35 -4.87 -8.33
C VAL A 135 3.82 -4.96 -7.92
N GLU A 136 4.54 -5.99 -8.39
CA GLU A 136 5.96 -6.17 -8.10
C GLU A 136 6.79 -4.96 -8.51
N SER A 137 6.56 -4.46 -9.73
CA SER A 137 7.22 -3.27 -10.26
C SER A 137 6.94 -2.05 -9.37
N PHE A 138 5.67 -1.81 -9.01
CA PHE A 138 5.30 -0.71 -8.13
C PHE A 138 5.98 -0.80 -6.75
N THR A 139 5.93 -1.97 -6.13
CA THR A 139 6.50 -2.20 -4.80
C THR A 139 8.02 -2.06 -4.81
N LYS A 140 8.68 -2.60 -5.85
CA LYS A 140 10.13 -2.48 -6.03
C LYS A 140 10.54 -1.03 -6.23
N SER A 141 9.87 -0.29 -7.13
CA SER A 141 10.24 1.09 -7.45
C SER A 141 10.00 2.07 -6.31
N TRP A 142 8.93 1.90 -5.52
CA TRP A 142 8.47 2.97 -4.60
C TRP A 142 8.44 2.61 -3.12
N CYS A 143 8.43 1.31 -2.78
CA CYS A 143 8.35 0.86 -1.40
C CYS A 143 9.68 0.25 -0.90
N SER A 144 10.37 -0.54 -1.74
CA SER A 144 11.51 -1.39 -1.31
C SER A 144 12.72 -0.63 -0.78
N VAL A 145 13.09 0.50 -1.39
CA VAL A 145 14.26 1.32 -0.99
C VAL A 145 14.11 1.84 0.44
N HIS A 146 12.88 2.12 0.86
CA HIS A 146 12.59 2.64 2.18
C HIS A 146 12.42 1.55 3.25
N LEU A 147 12.02 0.34 2.86
CA LEU A 147 11.99 -0.82 3.76
C LEU A 147 13.41 -1.26 4.16
N LEU A 148 14.34 -1.25 3.21
CA LEU A 148 15.76 -1.59 3.45
C LEU A 148 16.47 -0.57 4.35
N SER A 149 16.12 0.72 4.23
CA SER A 149 16.70 1.75 5.11
C SER A 149 16.27 1.59 6.56
N ASP A 150 15.06 1.07 6.80
CA ASP A 150 14.51 0.82 8.13
C ASP A 150 15.17 -0.41 8.79
N GLU A 151 15.40 -1.48 8.02
CA GLU A 151 16.14 -2.68 8.46
C GLU A 151 17.60 -2.37 8.84
N MET A 152 18.24 -1.41 8.19
CA MET A 152 19.61 -1.00 8.50
C MET A 152 19.75 -0.07 9.73
N SER A 153 18.63 0.42 10.26
CA SER A 153 18.59 1.32 11.42
C SER A 153 18.23 0.64 12.74
N GLN A 154 17.93 -0.66 12.70
CA GLN A 154 17.72 -1.53 13.87
C GLN A 154 19.02 -2.25 14.26
#